data_AF-A0A924YC59-F1
#
_entry.id   AF-A0A924YC59-F1
#
_cell.length_a   1.000
_cell.length_b   1.000
_cell.length_c   1.000
_cell.angle_alpha   90.00
_cell.angle_beta   90.00
_cell.angle_gamma   90.00
#
_symmetry.space_group_name_H-M   'P 1'
#
loop_
_entity.id
_entity.type
_entity.pdbx_description
1 polymer ?
#
loop_
_entity_poly.entity_id
_entity_poly.type
_entity_poly.pdbx_seq_one_letter_code
_entity_poly.pdbx_strand_id
1 'polypeptide(L)'
;MYVLQRPNVRPSLDDLTPAEARQIEAIFDPYAGEVRLYGEPIGWDEITEIEVAKAARASGPAGWLVKFLVHSGVETFHIGIYYGRNETVLQNISINVARYVVQSIAYYAPRPVRYHGSEGLAPLKSVDAS
;
A
#
# COMPACT_ATOMS: atom_id res chain seq x y z
N MET A 1 11.22 -4.96 13.66
CA MET A 1 10.43 -5.07 12.41
C MET A 1 9.00 -4.64 12.72
N TYR A 2 8.25 -4.08 11.77
CA TYR A 2 6.82 -3.77 11.96
C TYR A 2 5.94 -4.71 11.14
N VAL A 3 4.77 -5.04 11.69
CA VAL A 3 3.69 -5.68 10.95
C VAL A 3 2.44 -4.81 11.01
N LEU A 4 1.61 -4.92 9.98
CA LEU A 4 0.30 -4.28 9.97
C LEU A 4 -0.58 -4.84 11.09
N GLN A 5 -1.21 -3.94 11.83
CA GLN A 5 -2.24 -4.30 12.79
C GLN A 5 -3.62 -4.11 12.14
N ARG A 6 -4.43 -5.17 12.19
CA ARG A 6 -5.78 -5.18 11.63
C ARG A 6 -6.66 -4.11 12.30
N PRO A 7 -7.26 -3.18 11.53
CA PRO A 7 -8.22 -2.23 12.06
C PRO A 7 -9.55 -2.92 12.42
N ASN A 8 -10.27 -2.39 13.40
CA ASN A 8 -11.57 -2.92 13.83
C ASN A 8 -12.72 -2.57 12.89
N VAL A 9 -12.49 -1.65 11.96
CA VAL A 9 -13.49 -1.15 11.00
C VAL A 9 -12.97 -1.32 9.59
N ARG A 10 -13.87 -1.58 8.65
CA ARG A 10 -13.54 -1.61 7.22
C ARG A 10 -13.07 -0.21 6.79
N PRO A 11 -11.97 -0.11 6.04
CA PRO A 11 -11.53 1.17 5.48
C PRO A 11 -12.60 1.75 4.55
N SER A 12 -12.85 3.06 4.69
CA SER A 12 -13.83 3.77 3.86
C SER A 12 -13.15 4.55 2.75
N LEU A 13 -13.88 4.74 1.65
CA LEU A 13 -13.51 5.63 0.55
C LEU A 13 -13.91 7.09 0.84
N ASP A 14 -14.59 7.38 1.95
CA ASP A 14 -15.13 8.71 2.26
C ASP A 14 -14.06 9.80 2.37
N ASP A 15 -12.81 9.43 2.68
CA ASP A 15 -11.66 10.33 2.76
C ASP A 15 -10.99 10.58 1.38
N LEU A 16 -11.49 9.94 0.31
CA LEU A 16 -10.99 10.13 -1.05
C LEU A 16 -11.82 11.16 -1.81
N THR A 17 -11.14 12.00 -2.57
CA THR A 17 -11.81 12.81 -3.60
C THR A 17 -12.41 11.91 -4.68
N PRO A 18 -13.42 12.37 -5.44
CA PRO A 18 -13.98 11.59 -6.55
C PRO A 18 -12.96 11.20 -7.62
N ALA A 19 -11.87 11.97 -7.78
CA ALA A 19 -10.78 11.64 -8.70
C ALA A 19 -9.92 10.48 -8.15
N GLU A 20 -9.58 10.51 -6.87
CA GLU A 20 -8.84 9.45 -6.19
C GLU A 20 -9.64 8.15 -6.11
N ALA A 21 -10.95 8.23 -5.84
CA ALA A 21 -11.84 7.08 -5.84
C ALA A 21 -11.83 6.34 -7.20
N ARG A 22 -11.97 7.09 -8.30
CA ARG A 22 -11.90 6.50 -9.66
C ARG A 22 -10.51 5.95 -9.98
N GLN A 23 -9.45 6.64 -9.55
CA GLN A 23 -8.09 6.16 -9.76
C GLN A 23 -7.86 4.84 -9.02
N ILE A 24 -8.31 4.75 -7.75
CA ILE A 24 -8.07 3.58 -6.93
C ILE A 24 -8.88 2.38 -7.39
N GLU A 25 -10.15 2.58 -7.79
CA GLU A 25 -10.99 1.54 -8.38
C GLU A 25 -10.34 0.87 -9.61
N ALA A 26 -9.55 1.62 -10.38
CA ALA A 26 -8.88 1.08 -11.57
C ALA A 26 -7.62 0.24 -11.25
N ILE A 27 -7.02 0.39 -10.07
CA ILE A 27 -5.71 -0.19 -9.75
C ILE A 27 -5.70 -1.07 -8.48
N PHE A 28 -6.70 -0.94 -7.62
CA PHE A 28 -6.86 -1.66 -6.36
C PHE A 28 -8.34 -1.86 -6.05
N ASP A 29 -8.85 -3.06 -6.31
CA ASP A 29 -10.27 -3.40 -6.14
C ASP A 29 -10.42 -4.57 -5.13
N PRO A 30 -10.76 -4.28 -3.86
CA PRO A 30 -10.82 -5.29 -2.79
C PRO A 30 -12.15 -6.06 -2.77
N TYR A 31 -12.06 -7.39 -2.84
CA TYR A 31 -13.15 -8.33 -2.66
C TYR A 31 -12.99 -9.16 -1.38
N ALA A 32 -14.00 -9.96 -1.02
CA ALA A 32 -14.01 -10.72 0.24
C ALA A 32 -12.84 -11.72 0.38
N GLY A 33 -12.38 -12.34 -0.72
CA GLY A 33 -11.31 -13.35 -0.72
C GLY A 33 -10.02 -12.95 -1.44
N GLU A 34 -10.09 -11.92 -2.28
CA GLU A 34 -8.98 -11.47 -3.12
C GLU A 34 -8.97 -9.95 -3.24
N VAL A 35 -7.84 -9.41 -3.71
CA VAL A 35 -7.75 -8.05 -4.24
C VAL A 35 -7.35 -8.12 -5.69
N ARG A 36 -7.94 -7.28 -6.53
CA ARG A 36 -7.46 -7.10 -7.90
C ARG A 36 -6.50 -5.92 -7.94
N LEU A 37 -5.25 -6.20 -8.28
CA LEU A 37 -4.25 -5.17 -8.54
C LEU A 37 -4.07 -5.02 -10.04
N TYR A 38 -4.38 -3.84 -10.60
CA TYR A 38 -4.42 -3.62 -12.05
C TYR A 38 -5.24 -4.69 -12.82
N GLY A 39 -6.31 -5.21 -12.20
CA GLY A 39 -7.18 -6.25 -12.77
C GLY A 39 -6.71 -7.69 -12.50
N GLU A 40 -5.49 -7.90 -12.00
CA GLU A 40 -4.97 -9.22 -11.66
C GLU A 40 -5.40 -9.64 -10.25
N PRO A 41 -6.10 -10.79 -10.08
CA PRO A 41 -6.54 -11.25 -8.78
C PRO A 41 -5.38 -11.80 -7.94
N ILE A 42 -5.30 -11.38 -6.69
CA ILE A 42 -4.30 -11.81 -5.71
C ILE A 42 -5.02 -12.20 -4.43
N GLY A 43 -4.76 -13.40 -3.93
CA GLY A 43 -5.29 -13.84 -2.65
C GLY A 43 -4.74 -12.99 -1.51
N TRP A 44 -5.61 -12.59 -0.58
CA TRP A 44 -5.18 -11.79 0.58
C TRP A 44 -4.13 -12.51 1.44
N ASP A 45 -4.13 -13.85 1.43
CA ASP A 45 -3.18 -14.69 2.16
C ASP A 45 -1.82 -14.86 1.46
N GLU A 46 -1.71 -14.42 0.21
CA GLU A 46 -0.48 -14.39 -0.57
C GLU A 46 0.36 -13.15 -0.32
N ILE A 47 -0.26 -12.05 0.15
CA ILE A 47 0.42 -10.81 0.48
C ILE A 47 1.25 -11.01 1.75
N THR A 48 2.56 -10.81 1.63
CA THR A 48 3.52 -11.06 2.72
C THR A 48 4.11 -9.77 3.27
N GLU A 49 4.21 -8.75 2.44
CA GLU A 49 4.93 -7.53 2.75
C GLU A 49 4.40 -6.37 1.94
N ILE A 50 4.43 -5.19 2.56
CA ILE A 50 4.20 -3.93 1.89
C ILE A 50 5.29 -2.94 2.23
N GLU A 51 5.64 -2.15 1.24
CA GLU A 51 6.62 -1.09 1.36
C GLU A 51 6.06 0.22 0.84
N VAL A 52 6.13 1.30 1.64
CA VAL A 52 5.59 2.62 1.30
C VAL A 52 6.69 3.66 1.27
N ALA A 53 6.87 4.28 0.11
CA ALA A 53 7.83 5.35 -0.11
C ALA A 53 7.13 6.67 -0.44
N LYS A 54 7.65 7.78 0.12
CA LYS A 54 7.35 9.12 -0.38
C LYS A 54 8.00 9.31 -1.73
N ALA A 55 7.25 9.82 -2.70
CA ALA A 55 7.75 10.23 -4.00
C ALA A 55 8.53 11.57 -3.90
N ALA A 56 9.59 11.62 -3.08
CA ALA A 56 10.52 12.75 -3.02
C ALA A 56 11.74 12.48 -3.91
N ARG A 57 12.28 13.52 -4.57
CA ARG A 57 13.41 13.53 -5.53
C ARG A 57 14.65 12.71 -5.13
N ALA A 58 14.58 11.38 -5.09
CA ALA A 58 15.64 10.55 -4.53
C ALA A 58 16.67 10.21 -5.61
N SER A 59 17.60 11.13 -5.83
CA SER A 59 18.91 10.87 -6.42
C SER A 59 19.82 10.22 -5.37
N GLY A 60 19.83 8.88 -5.28
CA GLY A 60 20.67 8.13 -4.34
C GLY A 60 21.04 6.72 -4.87
N PRO A 61 22.33 6.32 -4.87
CA PRO A 61 22.81 5.14 -5.60
C PRO A 61 22.85 3.83 -4.79
N ALA A 62 21.84 3.53 -3.96
CA ALA A 62 21.75 2.23 -3.32
C ALA A 62 20.29 1.77 -3.20
N GLY A 63 19.90 0.88 -4.12
CA GLY A 63 18.79 -0.06 -3.97
C GLY A 63 17.39 0.51 -3.86
N TRP A 64 16.80 0.99 -4.96
CA TRP A 64 15.35 0.92 -5.18
C TRP A 64 15.02 1.30 -6.63
N LEU A 65 14.41 0.41 -7.40
CA LEU A 65 14.04 0.70 -8.79
C LEU A 65 12.66 1.38 -8.89
N VAL A 66 12.40 2.46 -8.14
CA VAL A 66 11.20 3.30 -8.35
C VAL A 66 11.64 4.56 -9.07
N LYS A 67 11.53 4.55 -10.41
CA LYS A 67 11.82 5.72 -11.25
C LYS A 67 10.64 6.69 -11.23
N PHE A 68 10.95 7.93 -10.83
CA PHE A 68 10.03 9.01 -10.53
C PHE A 68 9.38 9.68 -11.75
N LEU A 69 8.10 10.00 -11.63
CA LEU A 69 7.38 10.99 -12.44
C LEU A 69 6.59 11.90 -11.48
N VAL A 70 7.19 13.03 -11.07
CA VAL A 70 6.57 14.00 -10.16
C VAL A 70 6.38 15.31 -10.92
N HIS A 71 5.13 15.71 -11.18
CA HIS A 71 4.83 16.88 -12.00
C HIS A 71 3.89 17.93 -11.38
N SER A 72 3.61 17.92 -10.06
CA SER A 72 2.50 18.77 -9.55
C SER A 72 2.66 19.42 -8.17
N GLY A 73 3.81 19.35 -7.50
CA GLY A 73 3.99 20.03 -6.19
C GLY A 73 3.15 19.44 -5.03
N VAL A 74 2.44 18.35 -5.29
CA VAL A 74 1.68 17.56 -4.30
C VAL A 74 2.56 16.39 -3.83
N GLU A 75 2.61 16.12 -2.52
CA GLU A 75 3.27 14.93 -2.00
C GLU A 75 2.55 13.67 -2.51
N THR A 76 3.26 12.87 -3.30
CA THR A 76 2.78 11.56 -3.77
C THR A 76 3.56 10.43 -3.13
N PHE A 77 3.01 9.22 -3.22
CA PHE A 77 3.52 8.01 -2.59
C PHE A 77 3.57 6.87 -3.62
N HIS A 78 4.44 5.90 -3.33
CA HIS A 78 4.49 4.61 -4.00
C HIS A 78 4.28 3.50 -2.97
N ILE A 79 3.54 2.46 -3.34
CA ILE A 79 3.36 1.27 -2.51
C ILE A 79 3.81 0.05 -3.31
N GLY A 80 4.88 -0.61 -2.85
CA GLY A 80 5.22 -1.96 -3.26
C GLY A 80 4.40 -2.97 -2.48
N ILE A 81 3.73 -3.89 -3.17
CA ILE A 81 2.95 -4.98 -2.60
C ILE A 81 3.61 -6.29 -3.05
N TYR A 82 4.13 -7.05 -2.09
CA TYR A 82 4.86 -8.30 -2.33
C TYR A 82 3.99 -9.51 -2.00
N TYR A 83 3.85 -10.40 -2.98
CA TYR A 83 3.00 -11.60 -2.88
C TYR A 83 3.63 -12.77 -3.64
N GLY A 84 3.73 -13.93 -2.99
CA GLY A 84 4.45 -15.09 -3.55
C GLY A 84 5.89 -14.75 -3.95
N ARG A 85 6.18 -14.73 -5.25
CA ARG A 85 7.47 -14.30 -5.85
C ARG A 85 7.37 -13.02 -6.69
N ASN A 86 6.23 -12.35 -6.62
CA ASN A 86 5.88 -11.21 -7.46
C ASN A 86 5.82 -9.93 -6.63
N GLU A 87 5.90 -8.82 -7.34
CA GLU A 87 5.75 -7.46 -6.81
C GLU A 87 4.81 -6.68 -7.73
N THR A 88 3.89 -5.93 -7.14
CA THR A 88 3.12 -4.90 -7.84
C THR A 88 3.36 -3.57 -7.15
N VAL A 89 3.62 -2.52 -7.93
CA VAL A 89 3.86 -1.17 -7.42
C VAL A 89 2.72 -0.24 -7.80
N LEU A 90 2.00 0.28 -6.81
CA LEU A 90 1.09 1.40 -7.00
C LEU A 90 1.90 2.69 -6.97
N GLN A 91 1.79 3.52 -8.01
CA GLN A 91 2.66 4.70 -8.18
C GLN A 91 1.89 6.01 -8.19
N ASN A 92 2.54 7.08 -7.73
CA ASN A 92 2.04 8.45 -7.80
C ASN A 92 0.64 8.61 -7.19
N ILE A 93 0.38 7.93 -6.07
CA ILE A 93 -0.88 8.01 -5.34
C ILE A 93 -0.78 9.07 -4.23
N SER A 94 -1.90 9.65 -3.82
CA SER A 94 -1.92 10.57 -2.69
C SER A 94 -1.73 9.83 -1.36
N ILE A 95 -1.50 10.58 -0.29
CA ILE A 95 -1.46 10.04 1.08
C ILE A 95 -2.77 9.34 1.47
N ASN A 96 -3.93 9.87 1.06
CA ASN A 96 -5.22 9.30 1.42
C ASN A 96 -5.45 7.97 0.71
N VAL A 97 -5.08 7.89 -0.57
CA VAL A 97 -5.09 6.64 -1.33
C VAL A 97 -4.12 5.63 -0.72
N ALA A 98 -2.92 6.07 -0.35
CA ALA A 98 -1.94 5.20 0.30
C ALA A 98 -2.48 4.63 1.62
N ARG A 99 -3.08 5.48 2.45
CA ARG A 99 -3.74 5.07 3.70
C ARG A 99 -4.85 4.05 3.44
N TYR A 100 -5.72 4.30 2.48
CA TYR A 100 -6.81 3.37 2.12
C TYR A 100 -6.28 1.99 1.72
N VAL A 101 -5.24 1.93 0.87
CA VAL A 101 -4.62 0.67 0.43
C VAL A 101 -4.01 -0.09 1.61
N VAL A 102 -3.17 0.58 2.40
CA VAL A 102 -2.47 -0.05 3.54
C VAL A 102 -3.47 -0.57 4.56
N GLN A 103 -4.49 0.22 4.89
CA GLN A 103 -5.55 -0.19 5.82
C GLN A 103 -6.40 -1.34 5.26
N SER A 104 -6.66 -1.36 3.95
CA SER A 104 -7.40 -2.46 3.30
C SER A 104 -6.63 -3.76 3.39
N ILE A 105 -5.34 -3.74 3.08
CA ILE A 105 -4.46 -4.90 3.24
C ILE A 105 -4.44 -5.35 4.71
N ALA A 106 -4.29 -4.42 5.66
CA ALA A 106 -4.32 -4.75 7.09
C ALA A 106 -5.66 -5.37 7.53
N TYR A 107 -6.78 -4.92 6.96
CA TYR A 107 -8.12 -5.39 7.28
C TYR A 107 -8.38 -6.81 6.74
N TYR A 108 -8.10 -7.03 5.45
CA TYR A 108 -8.45 -8.26 4.75
C TYR A 108 -7.41 -9.36 4.85
N ALA A 109 -6.11 -9.05 5.00
CA ALA A 109 -5.08 -10.06 5.08
C ALA A 109 -5.30 -10.98 6.29
N PRO A 110 -5.42 -12.31 6.09
CA PRO A 110 -5.60 -13.25 7.19
C PRO A 110 -4.30 -13.50 7.95
N ARG A 111 -3.15 -13.21 7.35
CA ARG A 111 -1.81 -13.39 7.91
C ARG A 111 -1.17 -12.03 8.24
N PRO A 112 -0.23 -11.97 9.19
CA PRO A 112 0.55 -10.76 9.43
C PRO A 112 1.32 -10.35 8.17
N VAL A 113 1.18 -9.08 7.77
CA VAL A 113 1.89 -8.48 6.63
C VAL A 113 3.01 -7.60 7.17
N ARG A 114 4.24 -7.82 6.70
CA ARG A 114 5.40 -6.99 7.05
C ARG A 114 5.22 -5.57 6.49
N TYR A 115 5.63 -4.58 7.27
CA TYR A 115 5.48 -3.17 6.89
C TYR A 115 6.83 -2.45 6.90
N HIS A 116 7.13 -1.83 5.76
CA HIS A 116 8.25 -0.91 5.59
C HIS A 116 7.69 0.43 5.11
N GLY A 117 8.02 1.54 5.78
CA GLY A 117 7.54 2.86 5.37
C GLY A 117 7.35 3.82 6.52
N SER A 118 6.85 5.01 6.21
CA SER A 118 6.57 6.05 7.21
C SER A 118 5.44 5.64 8.16
N GLU A 119 5.55 6.03 9.43
CA GLU A 119 4.48 5.85 10.41
C GLU A 119 3.21 6.65 10.02
N GLY A 120 2.06 6.27 10.60
CA GLY A 120 0.80 7.02 10.45
C GLY A 120 -0.05 6.67 9.23
N LEU A 121 0.35 5.70 8.41
CA LEU A 121 -0.46 5.17 7.29
C LEU A 121 -1.42 4.06 7.72
N ALA A 122 -1.05 3.27 8.73
CA ALA A 122 -1.92 2.31 9.38
C ALA A 122 -1.45 2.07 10.82
N PRO A 123 -2.29 1.45 11.67
CA PRO A 123 -1.85 0.90 12.93
C PRO A 123 -0.73 -0.13 12.71
N LEU A 124 0.40 0.04 13.39
CA LEU A 124 1.55 -0.85 13.30
C LEU A 124 1.77 -1.54 14.64
N LYS A 125 2.17 -2.81 14.59
CA LYS A 125 2.64 -3.55 15.76
C LYS A 125 4.13 -3.83 15.59
N SER A 126 4.94 -3.46 16.58
CA SER A 126 6.34 -3.86 16.64
C SER A 126 6.45 -5.35 16.95
N VAL A 127 7.33 -6.02 16.22
CA VAL A 127 7.75 -7.39 16.52
C VAL A 127 9.23 -7.34 16.87
N ASP A 128 9.51 -7.77 18.10
CA ASP A 128 10.87 -8.02 18.58
C ASP A 128 11.40 -9.26 17.85
N ALA A 129 12.62 -9.15 17.31
CA ALA A 129 13.29 -10.31 16.74
C ALA A 129 13.78 -11.19 17.90
N SER A 130 12.99 -12.19 18.26
CA SER A 130 13.39 -13.28 19.16
C SER A 130 14.33 -14.26 18.48
#